data_AF-A0A5D2V0D4-F1
#
_entry.id   AF-A0A5D2V0D4-F1
#
_cell.length_a   1.000
_cell.length_b   1.000
_cell.length_c   1.000
_cell.angle_alpha   90.00
_cell.angle_beta   90.00
_cell.angle_gamma   90.00
#
_symmetry.space_group_name_H-M   'P 1'
#
loop_
_entity.id
_entity.type
_entity.pdbx_description
1 polymer ?
#
loop_
_entity_poly.entity_id
_entity_poly.type
_entity_poly.pdbx_seq_one_letter_code
_entity_poly.pdbx_strand_id
1 'polypeptide(L)'
;MALQCRLSGATFQSLKLATIPISSSSSRFIFRTLPKTLNLALFSRHSAPKAPPFSVLIRNLSAPAVAAAPAAETSDIKVVKPQWNAAIDFKWIRDNKEAVAVNIKNRNSNANLELVLQLYDKMLNLQKEVERLRGERNNVANKMKGKLEPSERQKLIEEGKNLKEALTTLEEDLVKLRDELQIEAQCIPNLTHPDVPIGWEDSSKLRNMVGSPRKFDFPIKDHLQIGKELDLFDFDAAAEVSGSKFYYLKNEAVMLEMALVNWTLTEVMKRGFTPLTTPEIVRSSVVEKCGFQPRGENTQVYSIEDSDQCLIGTAEIPVGGIHMDSIVAESALPLKYVAFSHCFRTEAGAAGTATRGLYRVHQFSKVEMFILCRQEESDMYHEELIKIEEDLFSSLGLHFKILDMATGDLGAPAYRKFDVEAWMPGLERYGEISSASNCTDYQSRRLGIRYRPSESPSTTSKKGKTNLAATKFVHTLNATACAIPRMLVCLLENFQQEDGSVIIPHPLRPFMGGVEAIYPKSR
;
A
#
# COMPACT_ATOMS: atom_id res chain seq x y z
N MET A 1 -64.87 4.47 34.44
CA MET A 1 -65.99 5.17 33.75
C MET A 1 -66.91 5.74 34.82
N ALA A 2 -67.01 7.06 34.96
CA ALA A 2 -68.21 7.76 35.41
C ALA A 2 -68.00 9.28 35.29
N LEU A 3 -68.96 9.94 34.63
CA LEU A 3 -69.46 11.34 34.76
C LEU A 3 -68.52 12.38 35.42
N GLN A 4 -68.33 13.63 34.96
CA GLN A 4 -69.33 14.63 34.57
C GLN A 4 -68.63 15.99 34.29
N CYS A 5 -69.27 16.84 33.50
CA CYS A 5 -69.31 18.32 33.55
C CYS A 5 -68.10 19.23 33.18
N ARG A 6 -68.39 20.03 32.14
CA ARG A 6 -68.37 21.52 32.03
C ARG A 6 -67.11 22.27 31.56
N LEU A 7 -67.45 23.31 30.79
CA LEU A 7 -66.67 24.31 30.06
C LEU A 7 -65.97 25.36 30.95
N SER A 8 -64.93 25.99 30.39
CA SER A 8 -64.59 27.45 30.35
C SER A 8 -63.19 27.87 30.86
N GLY A 9 -62.63 28.91 30.20
CA GLY A 9 -61.52 29.78 30.63
C GLY A 9 -60.11 29.35 30.20
N ALA A 10 -59.38 29.97 29.26
CA ALA A 10 -58.86 31.34 29.10
C ALA A 10 -57.44 31.59 29.70
N THR A 11 -56.53 32.05 28.80
CA THR A 11 -55.32 32.89 28.97
C THR A 11 -54.09 32.35 29.74
N PHE A 12 -52.92 32.12 29.10
CA PHE A 12 -51.84 33.03 28.63
C PHE A 12 -50.85 33.52 29.71
N GLN A 13 -49.58 33.13 29.58
CA GLN A 13 -48.34 33.86 29.95
C GLN A 13 -47.20 33.27 29.09
N SER A 14 -46.78 33.93 28.00
CA SER A 14 -45.77 35.00 27.90
C SER A 14 -44.32 34.53 28.07
N LEU A 15 -43.58 34.47 26.96
CA LEU A 15 -42.22 35.01 26.87
C LEU A 15 -41.95 35.50 25.44
N LYS A 16 -41.61 36.79 25.34
CA LYS A 16 -41.39 37.59 24.13
C LYS A 16 -39.96 37.46 23.60
N LEU A 17 -39.86 37.65 22.28
CA LEU A 17 -38.72 38.04 21.46
C LEU A 17 -37.83 39.17 22.02
N ALA A 18 -36.54 39.13 21.69
CA ALA A 18 -35.62 40.24 21.40
C ALA A 18 -34.22 39.67 21.08
N THR A 19 -33.30 40.18 20.26
CA THR A 19 -33.21 41.16 19.16
C THR A 19 -31.79 40.96 18.58
N ILE A 20 -31.56 41.28 17.30
CA ILE A 20 -30.25 41.35 16.62
C ILE A 20 -29.41 42.49 17.23
N PRO A 21 -28.05 42.42 17.18
CA PRO A 21 -27.33 43.50 16.52
C PRO A 21 -26.21 43.04 15.57
N ILE A 22 -26.08 43.84 14.51
CA ILE A 22 -25.06 43.85 13.46
C ILE A 22 -23.79 44.53 14.00
N SER A 23 -22.60 44.07 13.57
CA SER A 23 -21.42 44.94 13.48
C SER A 23 -20.62 44.69 12.19
N SER A 24 -20.30 45.81 11.56
CA SER A 24 -19.71 46.10 10.25
C SER A 24 -18.21 45.82 10.09
N SER A 25 -17.78 45.53 8.86
CA SER A 25 -16.58 46.09 8.17
C SER A 25 -16.37 45.29 6.86
N SER A 26 -16.84 45.73 5.68
CA SER A 26 -16.21 46.69 4.75
C SER A 26 -14.80 46.32 4.25
N SER A 27 -14.73 45.66 3.09
CA SER A 27 -13.69 45.95 2.07
C SER A 27 -14.23 45.71 0.66
N ARG A 28 -14.34 46.81 -0.10
CA ARG A 28 -14.58 46.86 -1.55
C ARG A 28 -13.22 46.90 -2.26
N PHE A 29 -13.04 46.13 -3.33
CA PHE A 29 -12.19 46.46 -4.49
C PHE A 29 -12.78 45.72 -5.70
N ILE A 30 -13.71 46.34 -6.44
CA ILE A 30 -13.52 47.04 -7.73
C ILE A 30 -13.03 46.11 -8.85
N PHE A 31 -13.99 45.68 -9.67
CA PHE A 31 -13.80 45.25 -11.05
C PHE A 31 -13.32 46.42 -11.92
N ARG A 32 -12.34 46.19 -12.80
CA ARG A 32 -12.08 47.05 -13.97
C ARG A 32 -11.85 46.20 -15.21
N THR A 33 -12.60 46.55 -16.24
CA THR A 33 -12.64 46.04 -17.60
C THR A 33 -11.50 46.59 -18.46
N LEU A 34 -11.16 45.83 -19.52
CA LEU A 34 -10.24 46.16 -20.62
C LEU A 34 -10.48 47.52 -21.31
N PRO A 35 -9.49 47.98 -22.10
CA PRO A 35 -9.78 48.18 -23.53
C PRO A 35 -8.72 47.62 -24.51
N LYS A 36 -9.13 47.49 -25.77
CA LYS A 36 -8.41 46.97 -26.96
C LYS A 36 -7.73 48.08 -27.80
N THR A 37 -6.84 47.62 -28.71
CA THR A 37 -6.35 48.21 -29.99
C THR A 37 -5.14 49.18 -29.89
N LEU A 38 -4.13 49.25 -30.80
CA LEU A 38 -4.00 48.98 -32.25
C LEU A 38 -2.50 48.75 -32.68
N ASN A 39 -2.28 47.85 -33.66
CA ASN A 39 -1.40 47.85 -34.87
C ASN A 39 0.14 48.12 -34.97
N LEU A 40 0.78 47.17 -35.67
CA LEU A 40 1.74 47.19 -36.82
C LEU A 40 3.13 47.90 -36.76
N ALA A 41 4.20 47.13 -36.97
CA ALA A 41 5.21 47.25 -38.07
C ALA A 41 6.47 46.37 -37.76
N LEU A 42 6.70 45.30 -38.55
CA LEU A 42 7.78 45.15 -39.54
C LEU A 42 9.22 45.29 -39.01
N PHE A 43 9.97 44.18 -38.96
CA PHE A 43 11.39 44.15 -39.40
C PHE A 43 11.80 42.75 -39.88
N SER A 44 12.78 42.78 -40.78
CA SER A 44 13.04 41.88 -41.91
C SER A 44 13.83 40.61 -41.58
N ARG A 45 13.67 39.61 -42.45
CA ARG A 45 14.41 38.34 -42.56
C ARG A 45 15.78 38.53 -43.24
N HIS A 46 16.80 37.83 -42.73
CA HIS A 46 17.97 37.25 -43.42
C HIS A 46 18.47 36.12 -42.47
N SER A 47 18.94 34.92 -42.83
CA SER A 47 19.22 34.19 -44.07
C SER A 47 19.63 32.76 -43.63
N ALA A 48 19.35 31.74 -44.45
CA ALA A 48 19.75 30.32 -44.25
C ALA A 48 21.29 30.12 -44.35
N PRO A 49 21.85 28.96 -43.92
CA PRO A 49 22.08 27.82 -44.85
C PRO A 49 21.97 26.41 -44.21
N LYS A 50 21.36 25.42 -44.90
CA LYS A 50 21.95 24.29 -45.67
C LYS A 50 22.80 23.26 -44.89
N ALA A 51 22.32 22.02 -44.91
CA ALA A 51 22.97 20.77 -44.49
C ALA A 51 24.04 20.28 -45.49
N PRO A 52 24.93 19.36 -45.05
CA PRO A 52 25.54 18.35 -45.92
C PRO A 52 25.45 16.91 -45.35
N PRO A 53 25.88 15.88 -46.14
CA PRO A 53 25.21 14.57 -46.17
C PRO A 53 25.96 13.43 -45.45
N PHE A 54 25.25 12.30 -45.36
CA PHE A 54 25.67 10.97 -44.94
C PHE A 54 26.97 10.47 -45.59
N SER A 55 27.83 9.83 -44.79
CA SER A 55 28.84 8.88 -45.24
C SER A 55 28.91 7.67 -44.31
N VAL A 56 28.73 6.49 -44.90
CA VAL A 56 28.90 5.15 -44.34
C VAL A 56 30.38 4.89 -44.03
N LEU A 57 30.71 4.35 -42.85
CA LEU A 57 32.01 3.72 -42.61
C LEU A 57 31.96 2.61 -41.54
N ILE A 58 31.92 1.39 -42.07
CA ILE A 58 32.63 0.15 -41.68
C ILE A 58 33.22 0.07 -40.26
N ARG A 59 32.71 -0.92 -39.51
CA ARG A 59 33.30 -1.54 -38.31
C ARG A 59 34.72 -2.04 -38.57
N ASN A 60 35.66 -1.66 -37.73
CA ASN A 60 36.90 -2.41 -37.51
C ASN A 60 37.01 -2.84 -36.04
N LEU A 61 37.27 -4.13 -35.86
CA LEU A 61 37.56 -4.82 -34.61
C LEU A 61 38.98 -4.48 -34.14
N SER A 62 39.12 -4.13 -32.85
CA SER A 62 40.42 -4.12 -32.16
C SER A 62 40.25 -4.72 -30.76
N ALA A 63 41.14 -5.65 -30.45
CA ALA A 63 41.20 -6.48 -29.23
C ALA A 63 41.73 -5.70 -28.00
N PRO A 64 41.68 -6.27 -26.77
CA PRO A 64 41.55 -5.52 -25.53
C PRO A 64 42.90 -5.05 -24.96
N ALA A 65 42.90 -3.85 -24.38
CA ALA A 65 43.96 -3.40 -23.50
C ALA A 65 43.81 -4.04 -22.11
N VAL A 66 44.86 -4.68 -21.64
CA VAL A 66 44.99 -5.25 -20.29
C VAL A 66 44.95 -4.11 -19.27
N ALA A 67 43.86 -4.00 -18.52
CA ALA A 67 43.76 -3.12 -17.37
C ALA A 67 44.27 -3.86 -16.11
N ALA A 68 45.17 -3.21 -15.39
CA ALA A 68 45.76 -3.71 -14.15
C ALA A 68 44.68 -3.95 -13.08
N ALA A 69 44.83 -5.05 -12.34
CA ALA A 69 43.95 -5.41 -11.22
C ALA A 69 43.99 -4.33 -10.12
N PRO A 70 42.83 -3.86 -9.62
CA PRO A 70 42.82 -3.01 -8.44
C PRO A 70 43.17 -3.84 -7.20
N ALA A 71 43.99 -3.25 -6.33
CA ALA A 71 44.31 -3.78 -5.02
C ALA A 71 43.02 -3.95 -4.20
N ALA A 72 42.97 -5.02 -3.40
CA ALA A 72 41.85 -5.34 -2.53
C ALA A 72 41.51 -4.18 -1.60
N GLU A 73 40.42 -3.48 -1.88
CA GLU A 73 39.77 -2.59 -0.94
C GLU A 73 39.15 -3.46 0.17
N THR A 74 39.62 -3.27 1.40
CA THR A 74 38.92 -3.71 2.59
C THR A 74 37.53 -3.08 2.56
N SER A 75 36.50 -3.92 2.47
CA SER A 75 35.11 -3.50 2.49
C SER A 75 34.80 -2.79 3.81
N ASP A 76 34.88 -1.47 3.82
CA ASP A 76 34.23 -0.65 4.84
C ASP A 76 32.73 -0.94 4.72
N ILE A 77 32.23 -1.80 5.62
CA ILE A 77 30.80 -1.97 5.82
C ILE A 77 30.29 -0.62 6.32
N LYS A 78 29.84 0.23 5.40
CA LYS A 78 29.11 1.44 5.75
C LYS A 78 27.90 1.01 6.56
N VAL A 79 27.93 1.26 7.87
CA VAL A 79 26.77 1.06 8.73
C VAL A 79 25.69 2.01 8.23
N VAL A 80 24.72 1.48 7.48
CA VAL A 80 23.60 2.25 6.95
C VAL A 80 22.59 2.40 8.06
N LYS A 81 22.41 3.62 8.58
CA LYS A 81 21.34 3.93 9.52
C LYS A 81 19.98 3.66 8.85
N PRO A 82 19.03 2.95 9.48
CA PRO A 82 17.71 2.74 8.93
C PRO A 82 16.98 4.07 8.76
N GLN A 83 16.31 4.24 7.62
CA GLN A 83 15.50 5.43 7.35
C GLN A 83 14.29 5.52 8.30
N TRP A 84 13.80 4.38 8.79
CA TRP A 84 12.68 4.26 9.72
C TRP A 84 12.76 2.93 10.50
N ASN A 85 12.09 2.86 11.65
CA ASN A 85 12.10 1.68 12.52
C ASN A 85 10.68 1.14 12.73
N ALA A 86 10.46 -0.12 12.39
CA ALA A 86 9.29 -0.91 12.79
C ALA A 86 9.27 -1.22 14.30
N ALA A 87 8.09 -1.25 14.91
CA ALA A 87 7.89 -1.71 16.28
C ALA A 87 7.92 -3.25 16.39
N ILE A 88 9.12 -3.81 16.37
CA ILE A 88 9.38 -5.26 16.43
C ILE A 88 9.57 -5.71 17.88
N ASP A 89 8.96 -6.83 18.25
CA ASP A 89 9.21 -7.50 19.53
C ASP A 89 10.33 -8.54 19.36
N PHE A 90 11.59 -8.08 19.48
CA PHE A 90 12.78 -8.94 19.36
C PHE A 90 12.80 -10.05 20.42
N LYS A 91 12.28 -9.79 21.61
CA LYS A 91 12.19 -10.78 22.68
C LYS A 91 11.21 -11.89 22.28
N TRP A 92 10.06 -11.53 21.72
CA TRP A 92 9.09 -12.51 21.22
C TRP A 92 9.69 -13.37 20.11
N ILE A 93 10.44 -12.78 19.16
CA ILE A 93 11.14 -13.54 18.10
C ILE A 93 12.10 -14.57 18.71
N ARG A 94 12.92 -14.16 19.67
CA ARG A 94 13.85 -15.06 20.37
C ARG A 94 13.13 -16.16 21.13
N ASP A 95 12.09 -15.80 21.89
CA ASP A 95 11.34 -16.74 22.74
C ASP A 95 10.48 -17.72 21.92
N ASN A 96 10.21 -17.41 20.63
CA ASN A 96 9.41 -18.23 19.71
C ASN A 96 10.17 -18.61 18.43
N LYS A 97 11.49 -18.75 18.51
CA LYS A 97 12.38 -18.92 17.34
C LYS A 97 12.01 -20.11 16.46
N GLU A 98 11.51 -21.21 17.02
CA GLU A 98 11.10 -22.39 16.25
C GLU A 98 9.90 -22.07 15.35
N ALA A 99 8.88 -21.38 15.88
CA ALA A 99 7.71 -20.98 15.11
C ALA A 99 8.09 -19.98 14.00
N VAL A 100 8.97 -19.03 14.31
CA VAL A 100 9.48 -18.06 13.32
C VAL A 100 10.28 -18.75 12.22
N ALA A 101 11.14 -19.71 12.57
CA ALA A 101 11.93 -20.48 11.61
C ALA A 101 11.03 -21.29 10.64
N VAL A 102 10.03 -21.98 11.18
CA VAL A 102 9.03 -22.71 10.37
C VAL A 102 8.28 -21.75 9.45
N ASN A 103 7.86 -20.59 9.95
CA ASN A 103 7.14 -19.59 9.16
C ASN A 103 8.00 -19.04 8.00
N ILE A 104 9.26 -18.67 8.27
CA ILE A 104 10.20 -18.17 7.24
C ILE A 104 10.39 -19.22 6.14
N LYS A 105 10.57 -20.49 6.53
CA LYS A 105 10.71 -21.61 5.59
C LYS A 105 9.46 -21.80 4.74
N ASN A 106 8.29 -21.88 5.37
CA ASN A 106 7.02 -22.13 4.66
C ASN A 106 6.67 -20.98 3.70
N ARG A 107 7.05 -19.75 4.03
CA ARG A 107 6.86 -18.56 3.17
C ARG A 107 7.92 -18.38 2.09
N ASN A 108 8.94 -19.25 2.06
CA ASN A 108 10.13 -19.07 1.24
C ASN A 108 10.70 -17.63 1.33
N SER A 109 10.87 -17.15 2.56
CA SER A 109 11.47 -15.83 2.82
C SER A 109 12.99 -15.95 2.97
N ASN A 110 13.71 -14.94 2.48
CA ASN A 110 15.16 -14.82 2.61
C ASN A 110 15.60 -14.22 3.95
N ALA A 111 14.68 -14.04 4.91
CA ALA A 111 14.99 -13.47 6.22
C ALA A 111 15.97 -14.33 7.02
N ASN A 112 17.02 -13.72 7.56
CA ASN A 112 18.06 -14.42 8.31
C ASN A 112 17.76 -14.39 9.83
N LEU A 113 16.95 -15.35 10.29
CA LEU A 113 16.60 -15.45 11.71
C LEU A 113 17.82 -15.60 12.62
N GLU A 114 18.81 -16.39 12.23
CA GLU A 114 19.99 -16.65 13.05
C GLU A 114 20.79 -15.36 13.28
N LEU A 115 20.98 -14.55 12.23
CA LEU A 115 21.61 -13.24 12.35
C LEU A 115 20.83 -12.31 13.27
N VAL A 116 19.50 -12.26 13.16
CA VAL A 116 18.64 -11.47 14.07
C VAL A 116 18.84 -11.88 15.53
N LEU A 117 18.88 -13.19 15.82
CA LEU A 117 19.11 -13.69 17.18
C LEU A 117 20.51 -13.31 17.70
N GLN A 118 21.54 -13.48 16.87
CA GLN A 118 22.92 -13.11 17.22
C GLN A 118 23.07 -11.61 17.48
N LEU A 119 22.50 -10.76 16.62
CA LEU A 119 22.51 -9.30 16.80
C LEU A 119 21.77 -8.90 18.08
N TYR A 120 20.62 -9.54 18.37
CA TYR A 120 19.86 -9.28 19.57
C TYR A 120 20.62 -9.67 20.85
N ASP A 121 21.27 -10.84 20.88
CA ASP A 121 22.08 -11.27 22.02
C ASP A 121 23.30 -10.36 22.24
N LYS A 122 24.00 -9.99 21.17
CA LYS A 122 25.07 -8.98 21.22
C LYS A 122 24.56 -7.65 21.78
N MET A 123 23.39 -7.20 21.32
CA MET A 123 22.77 -5.95 21.77
C MET A 123 22.45 -5.99 23.26
N LEU A 124 21.89 -7.10 23.74
CA LEU A 124 21.60 -7.28 25.17
C LEU A 124 22.88 -7.28 26.02
N ASN A 125 23.95 -7.92 25.56
CA ASN A 125 25.22 -7.96 26.29
C ASN A 125 25.89 -6.58 26.33
N LEU A 126 25.94 -5.87 25.20
CA LEU A 126 26.47 -4.51 25.14
C LEU A 126 25.64 -3.54 25.97
N GLN A 127 24.30 -3.67 25.94
CA GLN A 127 23.42 -2.86 26.78
C GLN A 127 23.67 -3.07 28.27
N LYS A 128 23.90 -4.32 28.72
CA LYS A 128 24.27 -4.60 30.12
C LYS A 128 25.58 -3.90 30.50
N GLU A 129 26.56 -3.91 29.61
CA GLU A 129 27.86 -3.28 29.83
C GLU A 129 27.77 -1.76 29.91
N VAL A 130 26.98 -1.13 29.02
CA VAL A 130 26.66 0.30 29.09
C VAL A 130 26.01 0.65 30.43
N GLU A 131 25.03 -0.12 30.89
CA GLU A 131 24.37 0.11 32.19
C GLU A 131 25.32 -0.10 33.38
N ARG A 132 26.23 -1.08 33.31
CA ARG A 132 27.29 -1.30 34.31
C ARG A 132 28.18 -0.07 34.43
N LEU A 133 28.71 0.44 33.31
CA LEU A 133 29.59 1.61 33.28
C LEU A 133 28.86 2.90 33.68
N ARG A 134 27.57 3.06 33.32
CA ARG A 134 26.73 4.16 33.82
C ARG A 134 26.62 4.11 35.35
N GLY A 135 26.42 2.93 35.91
CA GLY A 135 26.43 2.68 37.35
C GLY A 135 27.76 3.08 37.99
N GLU A 136 28.88 2.64 37.44
CA GLU A 136 30.23 2.97 37.92
C GLU A 136 30.52 4.47 37.87
N ARG A 137 30.22 5.12 36.74
CA ARG A 137 30.37 6.57 36.59
C ARG A 137 29.54 7.33 37.63
N ASN A 138 28.29 6.90 37.87
CA ASN A 138 27.43 7.51 38.88
C ASN A 138 27.97 7.29 40.30
N ASN A 139 28.56 6.12 40.58
CA ASN A 139 29.23 5.83 41.85
C ASN A 139 30.46 6.72 42.06
N VAL A 140 31.32 6.88 41.05
CA VAL A 140 32.46 7.80 41.07
C VAL A 140 32.00 9.24 41.30
N ALA A 141 30.95 9.67 40.59
CA ALA A 141 30.35 10.99 40.79
C ALA A 141 29.80 11.19 42.21
N ASN A 142 29.23 10.16 42.83
CA ASN A 142 28.76 10.21 44.20
C ASN A 142 29.91 10.25 45.23
N LYS A 143 31.00 9.49 45.01
CA LYS A 143 32.21 9.56 45.86
C LYS A 143 32.80 10.98 45.89
N MET A 144 32.67 11.75 44.81
CA MET A 144 33.13 13.14 44.75
C MET A 144 32.27 14.16 45.53
N LYS A 145 31.08 13.77 46.00
CA LYS A 145 30.16 14.61 46.81
C LYS A 145 30.60 14.59 48.28
N GLY A 146 31.73 15.20 48.58
CA GLY A 146 32.28 15.30 49.93
C GLY A 146 33.59 16.08 49.96
N LYS A 147 34.11 16.33 51.17
CA LYS A 147 35.49 16.79 51.34
C LYS A 147 36.42 15.61 51.05
N LEU A 148 37.34 15.81 50.11
CA LEU A 148 38.33 14.84 49.66
C LEU A 148 39.67 15.57 49.55
N GLU A 149 40.75 14.86 49.80
CA GLU A 149 42.09 15.37 49.53
C GLU A 149 42.25 15.70 48.02
N PRO A 150 43.01 16.75 47.66
CA PRO A 150 43.16 17.16 46.25
C PRO A 150 43.66 16.04 45.34
N SER A 151 44.57 15.20 45.83
CA SER A 151 45.13 14.06 45.08
C SER A 151 44.10 12.95 44.84
N GLU A 152 43.24 12.66 45.81
CA GLU A 152 42.16 11.66 45.70
C GLU A 152 41.05 12.15 44.78
N ARG A 153 40.69 13.44 44.88
CA ARG A 153 39.76 14.08 43.96
C ARG A 153 40.26 14.01 42.51
N GLN A 154 41.55 14.27 42.28
CA GLN A 154 42.12 14.21 40.93
C GLN A 154 42.05 12.78 40.33
N LYS A 155 42.27 11.74 41.14
CA LYS A 155 42.12 10.34 40.69
C LYS A 155 40.69 10.03 40.26
N LEU A 156 39.70 10.44 41.04
CA LEU A 156 38.28 10.23 40.72
C LEU A 156 37.84 11.01 39.47
N ILE A 157 38.42 12.20 39.23
CA ILE A 157 38.19 12.97 38.00
C ILE A 157 38.70 12.19 36.78
N GLU A 158 39.92 11.65 36.86
CA GLU A 158 40.51 10.89 35.75
C GLU A 158 39.75 9.58 35.50
N GLU A 159 39.37 8.86 36.57
CA GLU A 159 38.51 7.67 36.47
C GLU A 159 37.16 8.00 35.82
N GLY A 160 36.51 9.08 36.26
CA GLY A 160 35.25 9.54 35.68
C GLY A 160 35.37 9.95 34.21
N LYS A 161 36.50 10.54 33.81
CA LYS A 161 36.80 10.88 32.43
C LYS A 161 36.98 9.62 31.56
N ASN A 162 37.79 8.67 32.01
CA ASN A 162 37.99 7.39 31.30
C ASN A 162 36.67 6.61 31.14
N LEU A 163 35.84 6.56 32.19
CA LEU A 163 34.52 5.95 32.14
C LEU A 163 33.60 6.66 31.14
N LYS A 164 33.66 8.00 31.06
CA LYS A 164 32.87 8.78 30.09
C LYS A 164 33.32 8.50 28.65
N GLU A 165 34.62 8.44 28.39
CA GLU A 165 35.17 8.12 27.07
C GLU A 165 34.76 6.72 26.64
N ALA A 166 34.95 5.71 27.50
CA ALA A 166 34.52 4.33 27.24
C ALA A 166 32.98 4.22 27.01
N LEU A 167 32.18 4.94 27.80
CA LEU A 167 30.72 5.00 27.62
C LEU A 167 30.34 5.57 26.26
N THR A 168 31.03 6.60 25.79
CA THR A 168 30.73 7.24 24.50
C THR A 168 30.89 6.24 23.36
N THR A 169 32.01 5.50 23.35
CA THR A 169 32.26 4.45 22.34
C THR A 169 31.21 3.34 22.38
N LEU A 170 30.89 2.82 23.57
CA LEU A 170 29.93 1.71 23.70
C LEU A 170 28.49 2.15 23.38
N GLU A 171 28.13 3.40 23.66
CA GLU A 171 26.83 3.96 23.28
C GLU A 171 26.70 4.11 21.76
N GLU A 172 27.76 4.51 21.06
CA GLU A 172 27.81 4.54 19.60
C GLU A 172 27.68 3.14 19.00
N ASP A 173 28.43 2.17 19.51
CA ASP A 173 28.34 0.78 19.04
C ASP A 173 26.97 0.16 19.34
N LEU A 174 26.34 0.53 20.45
CA LEU A 174 24.98 0.10 20.76
C LEU A 174 23.94 0.67 19.79
N VAL A 175 24.15 1.90 19.29
CA VAL A 175 23.30 2.47 18.23
C VAL A 175 23.49 1.72 16.93
N LYS A 176 24.73 1.50 16.47
CA LYS A 176 25.02 0.74 15.24
C LYS A 176 24.40 -0.66 15.28
N LEU A 177 24.55 -1.35 16.41
CA LEU A 177 24.04 -2.70 16.58
C LEU A 177 22.50 -2.76 16.62
N ARG A 178 21.85 -1.72 17.16
CA ARG A 178 20.39 -1.59 17.08
C ARG A 178 19.91 -1.33 15.67
N ASP A 179 20.62 -0.50 14.92
CA ASP A 179 20.32 -0.18 13.54
C ASP A 179 20.45 -1.43 12.65
N GLU A 180 21.53 -2.20 12.80
CA GLU A 180 21.72 -3.50 12.13
C GLU A 180 20.63 -4.50 12.49
N LEU A 181 20.33 -4.68 13.79
CA LEU A 181 19.27 -5.56 14.25
C LEU A 181 17.91 -5.17 13.65
N GLN A 182 17.61 -3.87 13.59
CA GLN A 182 16.37 -3.35 13.05
C GLN A 182 16.23 -3.67 11.56
N ILE A 183 17.28 -3.47 10.77
CA ILE A 183 17.29 -3.75 9.33
C ILE A 183 17.03 -5.23 9.08
N GLU A 184 17.79 -6.11 9.74
CA GLU A 184 17.66 -7.56 9.56
C GLU A 184 16.30 -8.10 10.02
N ALA A 185 15.80 -7.62 11.16
CA ALA A 185 14.52 -8.08 11.69
C ALA A 185 13.32 -7.58 10.86
N GLN A 186 13.44 -6.44 10.18
CA GLN A 186 12.37 -5.93 9.31
C GLN A 186 12.07 -6.83 8.11
N CYS A 187 13.06 -7.63 7.69
CA CYS A 187 12.94 -8.63 6.63
C CYS A 187 12.08 -9.85 7.05
N ILE A 188 11.84 -10.05 8.35
CA ILE A 188 10.99 -11.14 8.84
C ILE A 188 9.53 -10.86 8.41
N PRO A 189 8.89 -11.79 7.67
CA PRO A 189 7.52 -11.61 7.21
C PRO A 189 6.54 -11.73 8.39
N ASN A 190 5.27 -11.39 8.15
CA ASN A 190 4.22 -11.66 9.11
C ASN A 190 4.14 -13.17 9.41
N LEU A 191 3.57 -13.51 10.56
CA LEU A 191 3.19 -14.89 10.83
C LEU A 191 2.12 -15.35 9.86
N THR A 192 1.91 -16.65 9.77
CA THR A 192 0.90 -17.25 8.89
C THR A 192 -0.24 -17.81 9.72
N HIS A 193 -1.47 -17.60 9.26
CA HIS A 193 -2.65 -18.22 9.86
C HIS A 193 -2.51 -19.76 9.84
N PRO A 194 -2.85 -20.48 10.94
CA PRO A 194 -2.69 -21.93 11.02
C PRO A 194 -3.39 -22.72 9.90
N ASP A 195 -4.55 -22.24 9.44
CA ASP A 195 -5.32 -22.88 8.36
C ASP A 195 -4.77 -22.69 6.94
N VAL A 196 -3.78 -21.81 6.76
CA VAL A 196 -3.23 -21.54 5.42
C VAL A 196 -2.58 -22.81 4.84
N PRO A 197 -2.86 -23.17 3.58
CA PRO A 197 -2.21 -24.31 2.92
C PRO A 197 -0.69 -24.12 2.86
N ILE A 198 0.07 -25.13 3.27
CA ILE A 198 1.53 -25.09 3.20
C ILE A 198 1.98 -25.48 1.79
N GLY A 199 2.79 -24.63 1.17
CA GLY A 199 3.39 -24.90 -0.14
C GLY A 199 3.51 -23.65 -1.02
N TRP A 200 3.65 -23.89 -2.31
CA TRP A 200 3.70 -22.86 -3.35
C TRP A 200 2.30 -22.55 -3.90
N GLU A 201 2.20 -21.66 -4.89
CA GLU A 201 0.94 -21.22 -5.51
C GLU A 201 0.00 -22.39 -5.86
N ASP A 202 0.54 -23.48 -6.44
CA ASP A 202 -0.22 -24.69 -6.79
C ASP A 202 -0.82 -25.45 -5.58
N SER A 203 -0.37 -25.15 -4.36
CA SER A 203 -0.89 -25.74 -3.11
C SER A 203 -2.09 -24.97 -2.55
N SER A 204 -2.48 -23.87 -3.18
CA SER A 204 -3.66 -23.08 -2.79
C SER A 204 -4.93 -23.91 -2.92
N LYS A 205 -5.89 -23.70 -2.01
CA LYS A 205 -7.10 -24.53 -1.93
C LYS A 205 -8.32 -23.80 -2.46
N LEU A 206 -9.15 -24.50 -3.22
CA LEU A 206 -10.46 -24.00 -3.62
C LEU A 206 -11.35 -23.81 -2.39
N ARG A 207 -11.80 -22.58 -2.15
CA ARG A 207 -12.73 -22.22 -1.09
C ARG A 207 -14.17 -22.21 -1.60
N ASN A 208 -14.40 -21.58 -2.75
CA ASN A 208 -15.73 -21.45 -3.34
C ASN A 208 -15.65 -21.37 -4.87
N MET A 209 -16.72 -21.75 -5.55
CA MET A 209 -16.91 -21.66 -7.01
C MET A 209 -18.28 -21.04 -7.26
N VAL A 210 -18.34 -19.94 -8.01
CA VAL A 210 -19.56 -19.15 -8.21
C VAL A 210 -19.91 -19.05 -9.69
N GLY A 211 -21.16 -19.35 -10.04
CA GLY A 211 -21.64 -19.34 -11.42
C GLY A 211 -21.17 -20.55 -12.23
N SER A 212 -21.21 -20.42 -13.55
CA SER A 212 -20.72 -21.43 -14.49
C SER A 212 -20.13 -20.77 -15.75
N PRO A 213 -19.11 -21.35 -16.40
CA PRO A 213 -18.57 -20.77 -17.63
C PRO A 213 -19.65 -20.73 -18.70
N ARG A 214 -19.74 -19.61 -19.42
CA ARG A 214 -20.64 -19.50 -20.58
C ARG A 214 -20.21 -20.49 -21.66
N LYS A 215 -21.19 -21.19 -22.25
CA LYS A 215 -20.99 -21.97 -23.47
C LYS A 215 -21.17 -21.06 -24.68
N PHE A 216 -20.24 -21.13 -25.61
CA PHE A 216 -20.28 -20.39 -26.86
C PHE A 216 -20.55 -21.37 -28.00
N ASP A 217 -21.57 -21.08 -28.81
CA ASP A 217 -21.92 -21.86 -29.99
C ASP A 217 -21.22 -21.32 -31.26
N PHE A 218 -20.25 -20.42 -31.08
CA PHE A 218 -19.45 -19.76 -32.11
C PHE A 218 -17.97 -19.67 -31.66
N PRO A 219 -17.02 -19.45 -32.59
CA PRO A 219 -15.61 -19.30 -32.24
C PRO A 219 -15.36 -18.12 -31.29
N ILE A 220 -14.74 -18.40 -30.15
CA ILE A 220 -14.42 -17.41 -29.11
C ILE A 220 -13.31 -16.49 -29.62
N LYS A 221 -13.49 -15.18 -29.44
CA LYS A 221 -12.44 -14.18 -29.62
C LYS A 221 -11.86 -13.77 -28.28
N ASP A 222 -10.55 -13.56 -28.22
CA ASP A 222 -9.90 -12.95 -27.07
C ASP A 222 -10.17 -11.43 -27.00
N HIS A 223 -9.89 -10.82 -25.85
CA HIS A 223 -10.09 -9.38 -25.69
C HIS A 223 -9.28 -8.51 -26.67
N LEU A 224 -8.16 -9.00 -27.22
CA LEU A 224 -7.36 -8.28 -28.21
C LEU A 224 -8.07 -8.23 -29.56
N GLN A 225 -8.60 -9.36 -30.01
CA GLN A 225 -9.40 -9.49 -31.22
C GLN A 225 -10.68 -8.64 -31.12
N ILE A 226 -11.41 -8.78 -30.01
CA ILE A 226 -12.62 -8.00 -29.74
C ILE A 226 -12.29 -6.50 -29.71
N GLY A 227 -11.26 -6.12 -28.96
CA GLY A 227 -10.85 -4.72 -28.83
C GLY A 227 -10.44 -4.10 -30.16
N LYS A 228 -9.81 -4.87 -31.06
CA LYS A 228 -9.46 -4.41 -32.41
C LYS A 228 -10.68 -4.21 -33.30
N GLU A 229 -11.62 -5.15 -33.30
CA GLU A 229 -12.83 -5.08 -34.14
C GLU A 229 -13.79 -3.96 -33.70
N LEU A 230 -13.84 -3.69 -32.40
CA LEU A 230 -14.68 -2.66 -31.79
C LEU A 230 -13.97 -1.29 -31.65
N ASP A 231 -12.70 -1.19 -32.05
CA ASP A 231 -11.86 0.00 -31.91
C ASP A 231 -11.76 0.51 -30.46
N LEU A 232 -11.50 -0.39 -29.51
CA LEU A 232 -11.49 -0.12 -28.07
C LEU A 232 -10.10 0.15 -27.49
N PHE A 233 -9.04 -0.36 -28.12
CA PHE A 233 -7.68 -0.25 -27.61
C PHE A 233 -6.70 0.13 -28.71
N ASP A 234 -5.67 0.89 -28.35
CA ASP A 234 -4.53 1.15 -29.23
C ASP A 234 -3.21 0.84 -28.49
N PHE A 235 -2.72 -0.39 -28.71
CA PHE A 235 -1.45 -0.87 -28.15
C PHE A 235 -0.26 -0.41 -28.99
N ASP A 236 -0.43 -0.23 -30.30
CA ASP A 236 0.66 0.15 -31.20
C ASP A 236 1.08 1.60 -30.93
N ALA A 237 0.11 2.52 -30.80
CA ALA A 237 0.38 3.90 -30.42
C ALA A 237 0.96 4.00 -29.00
N ALA A 238 0.48 3.17 -28.06
CA ALA A 238 1.03 3.14 -26.71
C ALA A 238 2.47 2.61 -26.69
N ALA A 239 2.78 1.58 -27.49
CA ALA A 239 4.13 1.04 -27.61
C ALA A 239 5.11 2.06 -28.18
N GLU A 240 4.69 2.85 -29.18
CA GLU A 240 5.50 3.92 -29.76
C GLU A 240 5.78 5.05 -28.77
N VAL A 241 4.80 5.40 -27.93
CA VAL A 241 4.88 6.55 -27.01
C VAL A 241 5.51 6.21 -25.65
N SER A 242 5.14 5.07 -25.06
CA SER A 242 5.47 4.70 -23.67
C SER A 242 6.21 3.37 -23.55
N GLY A 243 6.39 2.64 -24.65
CA GLY A 243 6.98 1.31 -24.66
C GLY A 243 5.96 0.19 -24.45
N SER A 244 6.43 -1.06 -24.43
CA SER A 244 5.58 -2.25 -24.31
C SER A 244 4.74 -2.26 -23.03
N LYS A 245 3.60 -2.97 -23.05
CA LYS A 245 2.70 -3.17 -21.89
C LYS A 245 2.04 -1.87 -21.36
N PHE A 246 1.96 -0.84 -22.20
CA PHE A 246 1.04 0.29 -22.09
C PHE A 246 -0.07 0.16 -23.13
N TYR A 247 -1.15 0.92 -22.96
CA TYR A 247 -2.31 0.92 -23.85
C TYR A 247 -3.03 2.27 -23.80
N TYR A 248 -3.66 2.65 -24.91
CA TYR A 248 -4.76 3.62 -24.89
C TYR A 248 -6.09 2.88 -24.85
N LEU A 249 -7.01 3.33 -23.99
CA LEU A 249 -8.43 3.01 -24.12
C LEU A 249 -9.09 4.01 -25.09
N LYS A 250 -10.06 3.52 -25.87
CA LYS A 250 -10.82 4.30 -26.84
C LYS A 250 -12.32 4.03 -26.71
N ASN A 251 -13.11 4.99 -27.17
CA ASN A 251 -14.56 4.86 -27.35
C ASN A 251 -15.27 4.29 -26.09
N GLU A 252 -16.07 3.25 -26.26
CA GLU A 252 -16.85 2.64 -25.17
C GLU A 252 -15.99 2.00 -24.08
N ALA A 253 -14.73 1.65 -24.34
CA ALA A 253 -13.84 1.12 -23.30
C ALA A 253 -13.42 2.19 -22.29
N VAL A 254 -13.30 3.45 -22.71
CA VAL A 254 -13.09 4.59 -21.79
C VAL A 254 -14.30 4.73 -20.86
N MET A 255 -15.51 4.69 -21.45
CA MET A 255 -16.74 4.75 -20.67
C MET A 255 -16.88 3.55 -19.73
N LEU A 256 -16.46 2.35 -20.16
CA LEU A 256 -16.55 1.14 -19.37
C LEU A 256 -15.59 1.13 -18.18
N GLU A 257 -14.38 1.66 -18.33
CA GLU A 257 -13.48 1.93 -17.20
C GLU A 257 -14.12 2.86 -16.18
N MET A 258 -14.63 4.01 -16.64
CA MET A 258 -15.28 4.99 -15.76
C MET A 258 -16.53 4.41 -15.09
N ALA A 259 -17.28 3.57 -15.81
CA ALA A 259 -18.45 2.88 -15.29
C ALA A 259 -18.08 1.89 -14.18
N LEU A 260 -17.06 1.06 -14.39
CA LEU A 260 -16.57 0.12 -13.39
C LEU A 260 -16.08 0.83 -12.12
N VAL A 261 -15.32 1.92 -12.26
CA VAL A 261 -14.85 2.71 -11.10
C VAL A 261 -16.03 3.28 -10.31
N ASN A 262 -16.93 3.99 -10.97
CA ASN A 262 -18.05 4.66 -10.30
C ASN A 262 -19.06 3.67 -9.68
N TRP A 263 -19.36 2.58 -10.40
CA TRP A 263 -20.22 1.52 -9.91
C TRP A 263 -19.61 0.84 -8.67
N THR A 264 -18.33 0.46 -8.74
CA THR A 264 -17.64 -0.19 -7.61
C THR A 264 -17.62 0.69 -6.38
N LEU A 265 -17.24 1.98 -6.52
CA LEU A 265 -17.27 2.94 -5.42
C LEU A 265 -18.68 3.04 -4.82
N THR A 266 -19.70 3.14 -5.66
CA THR A 266 -21.11 3.24 -5.22
C THR A 266 -21.54 2.01 -4.42
N GLU A 267 -21.23 0.80 -4.86
CA GLU A 267 -21.60 -0.44 -4.16
C GLU A 267 -20.83 -0.63 -2.85
N VAL A 268 -19.55 -0.24 -2.79
CA VAL A 268 -18.74 -0.36 -1.57
C VAL A 268 -19.11 0.71 -0.55
N MET A 269 -19.46 1.94 -0.98
CA MET A 269 -19.94 3.01 -0.09
C MET A 269 -21.21 2.63 0.67
N LYS A 270 -22.13 1.87 0.05
CA LYS A 270 -23.34 1.36 0.72
C LYS A 270 -23.02 0.49 1.94
N ARG A 271 -21.79 -0.03 2.04
CA ARG A 271 -21.30 -0.87 3.14
C ARG A 271 -20.52 -0.08 4.20
N GLY A 272 -20.62 1.24 4.19
CA GLY A 272 -20.03 2.12 5.22
C GLY A 272 -18.56 2.49 4.99
N PHE A 273 -18.03 2.25 3.78
CA PHE A 273 -16.69 2.67 3.40
C PHE A 273 -16.68 4.14 2.98
N THR A 274 -15.69 4.89 3.46
CA THR A 274 -15.46 6.27 3.06
C THR A 274 -14.70 6.31 1.73
N PRO A 275 -15.22 6.95 0.68
CA PRO A 275 -14.55 7.02 -0.61
C PRO A 275 -13.37 8.01 -0.59
N LEU A 276 -12.28 7.66 -1.26
CA LEU A 276 -11.07 8.48 -1.38
C LEU A 276 -10.53 8.45 -2.82
N THR A 277 -9.85 9.53 -3.18
CA THR A 277 -8.83 9.54 -4.23
C THR A 277 -7.48 9.79 -3.57
N THR A 278 -6.44 9.06 -3.96
CA THR A 278 -5.14 9.12 -3.27
C THR A 278 -4.07 9.83 -4.10
N PRO A 279 -3.05 10.43 -3.46
CA PRO A 279 -1.80 10.74 -4.15
C PRO A 279 -1.19 9.46 -4.75
N GLU A 280 -0.69 9.55 -5.98
CA GLU A 280 -0.08 8.42 -6.69
C GLU A 280 1.45 8.40 -6.58
N ILE A 281 2.03 9.50 -6.10
CA ILE A 281 3.44 9.64 -5.74
C ILE A 281 3.52 9.72 -4.21
N VAL A 282 4.27 8.82 -3.60
CA VAL A 282 4.46 8.73 -2.14
C VAL A 282 5.94 8.64 -1.80
N ARG A 283 6.30 8.82 -0.52
CA ARG A 283 7.68 8.56 -0.10
C ARG A 283 7.96 7.05 -0.12
N SER A 284 9.14 6.65 -0.58
CA SER A 284 9.58 5.24 -0.64
C SER A 284 9.49 4.54 0.72
N SER A 285 9.78 5.25 1.80
CA SER A 285 9.64 4.73 3.16
C SER A 285 8.20 4.30 3.50
N VAL A 286 7.16 4.90 2.91
CA VAL A 286 5.77 4.49 3.13
C VAL A 286 5.48 3.15 2.47
N VAL A 287 6.01 2.94 1.26
CA VAL A 287 5.91 1.67 0.52
C VAL A 287 6.56 0.54 1.31
N GLU A 288 7.77 0.77 1.82
CA GLU A 288 8.50 -0.18 2.66
C GLU A 288 7.76 -0.47 3.97
N LYS A 289 7.20 0.56 4.62
CA LYS A 289 6.39 0.41 5.84
C LYS A 289 5.13 -0.43 5.61
N CYS A 290 4.55 -0.39 4.41
CA CYS A 290 3.41 -1.24 4.06
C CYS A 290 3.81 -2.70 3.76
N GLY A 291 5.12 -3.02 3.74
CA GLY A 291 5.63 -4.38 3.51
C GLY A 291 5.94 -4.70 2.06
N PHE A 292 5.91 -3.71 1.17
CA PHE A 292 6.31 -3.87 -0.24
C PHE A 292 7.84 -3.75 -0.37
N GLN A 293 8.55 -4.73 0.18
CA GLN A 293 10.00 -4.83 0.07
C GLN A 293 10.36 -5.80 -1.07
N PRO A 294 11.27 -5.44 -1.98
CA PRO A 294 11.73 -6.36 -3.02
C PRO A 294 12.34 -7.62 -2.40
N ARG A 295 11.91 -8.81 -2.84
CA ARG A 295 12.53 -10.09 -2.42
C ARG A 295 13.88 -10.35 -3.13
N GLY A 296 14.31 -9.46 -4.03
CA GLY A 296 15.54 -9.52 -4.82
C GLY A 296 15.81 -8.20 -5.55
N GLU A 297 16.70 -8.21 -6.55
CA GLU A 297 17.12 -6.98 -7.28
C GLU A 297 16.00 -6.35 -8.13
N ASN A 298 15.01 -7.13 -8.53
CA ASN A 298 13.88 -6.67 -9.33
C ASN A 298 12.81 -6.02 -8.43
N THR A 299 12.81 -4.69 -8.36
CA THR A 299 11.74 -3.92 -7.71
C THR A 299 10.48 -3.88 -8.57
N GLN A 300 9.29 -3.99 -7.95
CA GLN A 300 8.00 -3.74 -8.60
C GLN A 300 7.58 -2.26 -8.58
N VAL A 301 8.41 -1.39 -8.01
CA VAL A 301 8.12 0.02 -7.74
C VAL A 301 8.93 0.91 -8.69
N TYR A 302 8.28 1.89 -9.31
CA TYR A 302 8.95 2.95 -10.07
C TYR A 302 9.40 4.07 -9.12
N SER A 303 10.70 4.31 -9.03
CA SER A 303 11.28 5.41 -8.24
C SER A 303 11.36 6.70 -9.07
N ILE A 304 11.21 7.85 -8.40
CA ILE A 304 11.42 9.17 -9.00
C ILE A 304 12.88 9.57 -8.79
N GLU A 305 13.60 9.83 -9.89
CA GLU A 305 15.00 10.25 -9.88
C GLU A 305 15.20 11.50 -9.00
N ASP A 306 16.33 11.55 -8.31
CA ASP A 306 16.72 12.65 -7.41
C ASP A 306 15.72 12.98 -6.28
N SER A 307 14.93 12.00 -5.82
CA SER A 307 13.97 12.18 -4.72
C SER A 307 13.85 10.95 -3.81
N ASP A 308 13.19 11.12 -2.65
CA ASP A 308 12.79 10.03 -1.77
C ASP A 308 11.40 9.47 -2.11
N GLN A 309 10.92 9.71 -3.35
CA GLN A 309 9.56 9.40 -3.78
C GLN A 309 9.50 8.32 -4.86
N CYS A 310 8.34 7.68 -4.95
CA CYS A 310 8.05 6.63 -5.93
C CYS A 310 6.54 6.58 -6.26
N LEU A 311 6.22 5.90 -7.35
CA LEU A 311 4.85 5.64 -7.77
C LEU A 311 4.26 4.45 -7.01
N ILE A 312 2.98 4.53 -6.67
CA ILE A 312 2.28 3.47 -5.94
C ILE A 312 1.89 2.30 -6.86
N GLY A 313 1.99 1.07 -6.36
CA GLY A 313 1.48 -0.13 -7.04
C GLY A 313 0.05 -0.53 -6.64
N THR A 314 -0.53 0.19 -5.67
CA THR A 314 -1.90 0.05 -5.15
C THR A 314 -2.25 1.24 -4.25
N ALA A 315 -3.53 1.64 -4.21
CA ALA A 315 -4.06 2.66 -3.30
C ALA A 315 -3.98 2.26 -1.81
N GLU A 316 -3.76 0.97 -1.51
CA GLU A 316 -3.49 0.49 -0.14
C GLU A 316 -2.36 1.27 0.53
N ILE A 317 -1.29 1.59 -0.21
CA ILE A 317 -0.10 2.27 0.33
C ILE A 317 -0.44 3.67 0.87
N PRO A 318 -0.99 4.60 0.07
CA PRO A 318 -1.34 5.93 0.58
C PRO A 318 -2.48 5.88 1.59
N VAL A 319 -3.44 4.95 1.48
CA VAL A 319 -4.52 4.81 2.47
C VAL A 319 -3.99 4.33 3.82
N GLY A 320 -3.11 3.33 3.84
CA GLY A 320 -2.41 2.89 5.05
C GLY A 320 -1.59 4.02 5.70
N GLY A 321 -1.05 4.92 4.88
CA GLY A 321 -0.31 6.09 5.33
C GLY A 321 -1.15 7.20 5.99
N ILE A 322 -2.48 7.24 5.82
CA ILE A 322 -3.33 8.34 6.33
C ILE A 322 -3.23 8.50 7.85
N HIS A 323 -3.10 7.38 8.56
CA HIS A 323 -3.05 7.34 10.04
C HIS A 323 -1.66 7.09 10.59
N MET A 324 -0.61 7.27 9.77
CA MET A 324 0.78 7.03 10.17
C MET A 324 1.14 7.80 11.45
N ASP A 325 1.82 7.12 12.37
CA ASP A 325 2.29 7.64 13.66
C ASP A 325 1.19 8.24 14.56
N SER A 326 -0.07 7.82 14.36
CA SER A 326 -1.23 8.31 15.13
C SER A 326 -1.74 7.32 16.18
N ILE A 327 -2.45 7.86 17.18
CA ILE A 327 -3.26 7.08 18.14
C ILE A 327 -4.73 7.36 17.85
N VAL A 328 -5.38 6.43 17.17
CA VAL A 328 -6.80 6.48 16.81
C VAL A 328 -7.67 6.29 18.07
N ALA A 329 -8.78 7.02 18.14
CA ALA A 329 -9.79 6.80 19.18
C ALA A 329 -10.48 5.45 18.96
N GLU A 330 -10.62 4.62 20.00
CA GLU A 330 -11.26 3.31 19.86
C GLU A 330 -12.69 3.40 19.32
N SER A 331 -13.44 4.43 19.72
CA SER A 331 -14.80 4.68 19.23
C SER A 331 -14.88 5.03 17.74
N ALA A 332 -13.75 5.30 17.08
CA ALA A 332 -13.68 5.53 15.65
C ALA A 332 -13.39 4.24 14.87
N LEU A 333 -13.07 3.12 15.54
CA LEU A 333 -12.83 1.84 14.88
C LEU A 333 -14.14 1.06 14.70
N PRO A 334 -14.31 0.33 13.57
CA PRO A 334 -13.37 0.24 12.45
C PRO A 334 -13.35 1.51 11.58
N LEU A 335 -12.19 1.82 11.00
CA LEU A 335 -12.08 2.78 9.91
C LEU A 335 -12.11 2.01 8.58
N LYS A 336 -13.08 2.31 7.71
CA LYS A 336 -13.28 1.64 6.42
C LYS A 336 -13.12 2.64 5.27
N TYR A 337 -12.23 2.37 4.33
CA TYR A 337 -11.91 3.24 3.19
C TYR A 337 -12.02 2.49 1.87
N VAL A 338 -12.58 3.13 0.85
CA VAL A 338 -12.52 2.65 -0.53
C VAL A 338 -11.84 3.72 -1.38
N ALA A 339 -10.78 3.37 -2.09
CA ALA A 339 -9.93 4.32 -2.78
C ALA A 339 -9.75 3.97 -4.24
N PHE A 340 -9.91 4.97 -5.11
CA PHE A 340 -9.53 4.89 -6.52
C PHE A 340 -8.14 5.51 -6.73
N SER A 341 -7.29 4.83 -7.49
CA SER A 341 -6.04 5.39 -8.01
C SER A 341 -5.61 4.70 -9.31
N HIS A 342 -4.72 5.33 -10.06
CA HIS A 342 -3.84 4.60 -10.96
C HIS A 342 -2.75 3.89 -10.15
N CYS A 343 -2.34 2.73 -10.64
CA CYS A 343 -1.35 1.85 -10.06
C CYS A 343 -0.24 1.61 -11.06
N PHE A 344 1.00 1.62 -10.60
CA PHE A 344 2.20 1.53 -11.42
C PHE A 344 3.07 0.36 -10.96
N ARG A 345 3.42 -0.53 -11.89
CA ARG A 345 4.28 -1.70 -11.63
C ARG A 345 5.31 -1.85 -12.72
N THR A 346 6.57 -2.06 -12.35
CA THR A 346 7.67 -2.25 -13.31
C THR A 346 7.52 -3.55 -14.11
N GLU A 347 6.72 -4.50 -13.62
CA GLU A 347 6.52 -5.82 -14.22
C GLU A 347 7.83 -6.56 -14.52
N ALA A 348 8.88 -6.25 -13.73
CA ALA A 348 10.19 -6.88 -13.84
C ALA A 348 10.06 -8.39 -13.57
N GLY A 349 10.67 -9.21 -14.43
CA GLY A 349 10.64 -10.68 -14.35
C GLY A 349 9.41 -11.34 -14.99
N ALA A 350 8.44 -10.57 -15.49
CA ALA A 350 7.25 -11.12 -16.15
C ALA A 350 7.45 -11.27 -17.66
N ALA A 351 7.92 -12.44 -18.10
CA ALA A 351 8.02 -12.82 -19.52
C ALA A 351 7.04 -13.95 -19.84
N GLY A 352 6.49 -13.96 -21.06
CA GLY A 352 5.68 -15.07 -21.57
C GLY A 352 4.34 -14.64 -22.20
N THR A 353 3.72 -15.57 -22.92
CA THR A 353 2.46 -15.38 -23.66
C THR A 353 1.27 -15.03 -22.75
N ALA A 354 1.29 -15.47 -21.49
CA ALA A 354 0.29 -15.15 -20.47
C ALA A 354 0.25 -13.66 -20.04
N THR A 355 1.13 -12.82 -20.60
CA THR A 355 1.25 -11.38 -20.28
C THR A 355 0.76 -10.45 -21.39
N ARG A 356 0.14 -10.99 -22.47
CA ARG A 356 -0.34 -10.19 -23.60
C ARG A 356 -1.63 -9.41 -23.27
N GLY A 357 -1.79 -8.26 -23.91
CA GLY A 357 -2.97 -7.41 -23.80
C GLY A 357 -3.11 -6.73 -22.45
N LEU A 358 -4.32 -6.68 -21.91
CA LEU A 358 -4.65 -5.93 -20.69
C LEU A 358 -4.36 -6.68 -19.38
N TYR A 359 -3.95 -7.95 -19.44
CA TYR A 359 -3.83 -8.78 -18.23
C TYR A 359 -2.68 -8.35 -17.29
N ARG A 360 -1.56 -7.86 -17.87
CA ARG A 360 -0.35 -7.49 -17.13
C ARG A 360 0.34 -6.28 -17.76
N VAL A 361 0.09 -5.11 -17.20
CA VAL A 361 0.43 -3.78 -17.76
C VAL A 361 1.12 -2.90 -16.72
N HIS A 362 1.91 -1.93 -17.18
CA HIS A 362 2.70 -1.08 -16.28
C HIS A 362 1.86 -0.06 -15.51
N GLN A 363 0.77 0.41 -16.10
CA GLN A 363 -0.15 1.37 -15.51
C GLN A 363 -1.59 0.86 -15.62
N PHE A 364 -2.34 0.93 -14.53
CA PHE A 364 -3.75 0.54 -14.53
C PHE A 364 -4.57 1.20 -13.44
N SER A 365 -5.86 1.35 -13.70
CA SER A 365 -6.86 1.83 -12.75
C SER A 365 -7.27 0.72 -11.77
N LYS A 366 -7.39 1.06 -10.48
CA LYS A 366 -7.81 0.11 -9.43
C LYS A 366 -8.69 0.80 -8.39
N VAL A 367 -9.68 0.08 -7.88
CA VAL A 367 -10.45 0.44 -6.68
C VAL A 367 -10.08 -0.52 -5.55
N GLU A 368 -9.56 0.01 -4.45
CA GLU A 368 -9.07 -0.74 -3.29
C GLU A 368 -9.95 -0.49 -2.06
N MET A 369 -10.24 -1.54 -1.30
CA MET A 369 -10.80 -1.46 0.05
C MET A 369 -9.70 -1.57 1.09
N PHE A 370 -9.80 -0.81 2.17
CA PHE A 370 -8.87 -0.85 3.29
C PHE A 370 -9.61 -0.69 4.62
N ILE A 371 -9.27 -1.50 5.60
CA ILE A 371 -9.87 -1.49 6.94
C ILE A 371 -8.77 -1.38 8.00
N LEU A 372 -8.96 -0.50 8.98
CA LEU A 372 -8.24 -0.52 10.26
C LEU A 372 -9.23 -0.92 11.35
N CYS A 373 -8.95 -1.98 12.08
CA CYS A 373 -9.86 -2.52 13.09
C CYS A 373 -9.14 -2.99 14.36
N ARG A 374 -9.92 -3.43 15.36
CA ARG A 374 -9.37 -4.10 16.53
C ARG A 374 -8.94 -5.53 16.17
N GLN A 375 -8.05 -6.09 16.98
CA GLN A 375 -7.49 -7.42 16.77
C GLN A 375 -8.58 -8.50 16.69
N GLU A 376 -9.56 -8.43 17.59
CA GLU A 376 -10.66 -9.39 17.71
C GLU A 376 -11.67 -9.34 16.55
N GLU A 377 -11.63 -8.29 15.71
CA GLU A 377 -12.54 -8.12 14.58
C GLU A 377 -11.90 -8.49 13.23
N SER A 378 -10.60 -8.78 13.22
CA SER A 378 -9.80 -8.94 12.01
C SER A 378 -10.34 -10.01 11.08
N ASP A 379 -10.64 -11.21 11.59
CA ASP A 379 -11.12 -12.32 10.75
C ASP A 379 -12.53 -12.06 10.23
N MET A 380 -13.39 -11.43 11.04
CA MET A 380 -14.73 -11.03 10.60
C MET A 380 -14.68 -10.03 9.45
N TYR A 381 -13.80 -9.03 9.51
CA TYR A 381 -13.64 -8.07 8.41
C TYR A 381 -12.96 -8.68 7.19
N HIS A 382 -12.10 -9.70 7.35
CA HIS A 382 -11.55 -10.42 6.20
C HIS A 382 -12.66 -11.13 5.44
N GLU A 383 -13.56 -11.81 6.14
CA GLU A 383 -14.75 -12.44 5.57
C GLU A 383 -15.71 -11.41 4.96
N GLU A 384 -15.88 -10.23 5.57
CA GLU A 384 -16.67 -9.13 4.99
C GLU A 384 -16.08 -8.70 3.64
N LEU A 385 -14.76 -8.48 3.55
CA LEU A 385 -14.10 -8.07 2.31
C LEU A 385 -14.29 -9.11 1.18
N ILE A 386 -14.16 -10.40 1.49
CA ILE A 386 -14.44 -11.47 0.50
C ILE A 386 -15.89 -11.47 0.06
N LYS A 387 -16.82 -11.25 1.00
CA LYS A 387 -18.23 -11.20 0.64
C LYS A 387 -18.53 -10.02 -0.29
N ILE A 388 -17.86 -8.89 -0.08
CA ILE A 388 -17.96 -7.72 -0.96
C ILE A 388 -17.49 -8.06 -2.37
N GLU A 389 -16.30 -8.66 -2.50
CA GLU A 389 -15.75 -9.11 -3.78
C GLU A 389 -16.71 -10.10 -4.48
N GLU A 390 -17.18 -11.12 -3.76
CA GLU A 390 -18.12 -12.12 -4.29
C GLU A 390 -19.40 -11.47 -4.82
N ASP A 391 -20.01 -10.56 -4.05
CA ASP A 391 -21.23 -9.86 -4.45
C ASP A 391 -21.01 -8.97 -5.69
N LEU A 392 -19.89 -8.23 -5.73
CA LEU A 392 -19.54 -7.38 -6.86
C LEU A 392 -19.42 -8.22 -8.13
N PHE A 393 -18.58 -9.26 -8.13
CA PHE A 393 -18.33 -10.06 -9.33
C PHE A 393 -19.55 -10.90 -9.74
N SER A 394 -20.31 -11.41 -8.77
CA SER A 394 -21.56 -12.14 -9.05
C SER A 394 -22.61 -11.24 -9.69
N SER A 395 -22.74 -10.00 -9.21
CA SER A 395 -23.72 -9.04 -9.77
C SER A 395 -23.40 -8.63 -11.21
N LEU A 396 -22.12 -8.66 -11.60
CA LEU A 396 -21.68 -8.49 -12.99
C LEU A 396 -21.93 -9.73 -13.84
N GLY A 397 -22.33 -10.87 -13.25
CA GLY A 397 -22.58 -12.13 -13.95
C GLY A 397 -21.31 -12.92 -14.28
N LEU A 398 -20.21 -12.68 -13.56
CA LEU A 398 -18.96 -13.39 -13.78
C LEU A 398 -18.98 -14.80 -13.17
N HIS A 399 -18.27 -15.72 -13.83
CA HIS A 399 -17.93 -17.01 -13.27
C HIS A 399 -16.50 -16.98 -12.70
N PHE A 400 -16.35 -17.31 -11.43
CA PHE A 400 -15.08 -17.21 -10.73
C PHE A 400 -14.96 -18.23 -9.61
N LYS A 401 -13.72 -18.42 -9.13
CA LYS A 401 -13.39 -19.21 -7.95
C LYS A 401 -12.68 -18.34 -6.93
N ILE A 402 -12.83 -18.71 -5.66
CA ILE A 402 -12.13 -18.10 -4.53
C ILE A 402 -11.12 -19.13 -4.02
N LEU A 403 -9.86 -18.72 -3.88
CA LEU A 403 -8.75 -19.56 -3.44
C LEU A 403 -8.24 -19.12 -2.07
N ASP A 404 -7.93 -20.08 -1.20
CA ASP A 404 -7.11 -19.90 0.00
C ASP A 404 -5.65 -20.07 -0.37
N MET A 405 -4.93 -18.95 -0.38
CA MET A 405 -3.58 -18.88 -0.96
C MET A 405 -2.57 -19.55 -0.07
N ALA A 406 -1.67 -20.34 -0.66
CA ALA A 406 -0.65 -21.07 0.07
C ALA A 406 0.42 -20.15 0.68
N THR A 407 1.16 -20.67 1.67
CA THR A 407 2.17 -19.94 2.44
C THR A 407 3.21 -19.21 1.57
N GLY A 408 3.66 -19.82 0.46
CA GLY A 408 4.65 -19.24 -0.44
C GLY A 408 4.18 -17.98 -1.19
N ASP A 409 2.86 -17.81 -1.35
CA ASP A 409 2.25 -16.74 -2.13
C ASP A 409 1.58 -15.63 -1.29
N LEU A 410 1.69 -15.69 0.04
CA LEU A 410 1.11 -14.66 0.93
C LEU A 410 1.82 -13.28 0.84
N GLY A 411 3.01 -13.21 0.25
CA GLY A 411 3.86 -12.03 0.40
C GLY A 411 4.40 -11.87 1.83
N ALA A 412 5.01 -10.72 2.11
CA ALA A 412 5.52 -10.40 3.45
C ALA A 412 4.43 -9.97 4.45
N PRO A 413 3.45 -9.11 4.09
CA PRO A 413 2.53 -8.54 5.09
C PRO A 413 1.31 -9.43 5.43
N ALA A 414 0.76 -10.18 4.49
CA ALA A 414 -0.49 -10.90 4.72
C ALA A 414 -0.29 -12.04 5.73
N TYR A 415 -1.14 -12.14 6.74
CA TYR A 415 -1.31 -13.25 7.67
C TYR A 415 -2.12 -14.39 7.03
N ARG A 416 -3.14 -14.03 6.25
CA ARG A 416 -3.96 -14.88 5.38
C ARG A 416 -4.40 -14.08 4.16
N LYS A 417 -4.46 -14.72 3.00
CA LYS A 417 -4.79 -14.10 1.70
C LYS A 417 -5.78 -15.00 0.96
N PHE A 418 -6.82 -14.41 0.41
CA PHE A 418 -7.70 -15.08 -0.53
C PHE A 418 -7.67 -14.35 -1.86
N ASP A 419 -7.57 -15.11 -2.95
CA ASP A 419 -7.63 -14.56 -4.30
C ASP A 419 -8.92 -14.97 -4.99
N VAL A 420 -9.43 -14.06 -5.81
CA VAL A 420 -10.55 -14.33 -6.70
C VAL A 420 -10.03 -14.42 -8.12
N GLU A 421 -10.23 -15.56 -8.75
CA GLU A 421 -9.88 -15.76 -10.15
C GLU A 421 -11.13 -15.95 -11.00
N ALA A 422 -11.28 -15.16 -12.05
CA ALA A 422 -12.40 -15.23 -12.98
C ALA A 422 -12.04 -16.00 -14.25
N TRP A 423 -13.03 -16.67 -14.83
CA TRP A 423 -12.89 -17.37 -16.09
C TRP A 423 -12.64 -16.41 -17.25
N MET A 424 -11.57 -16.65 -18.02
CA MET A 424 -11.18 -15.87 -19.19
C MET A 424 -11.22 -16.78 -20.43
N PRO A 425 -12.34 -16.78 -21.19
CA PRO A 425 -12.54 -17.67 -22.34
C PRO A 425 -11.41 -17.63 -23.37
N GLY A 426 -10.86 -16.46 -23.67
CA GLY A 426 -9.77 -16.30 -24.65
C GLY A 426 -8.44 -16.89 -24.19
N LEU A 427 -8.23 -17.04 -22.88
CA LEU A 427 -7.06 -17.68 -22.29
C LEU A 427 -7.32 -19.14 -21.86
N GLU A 428 -8.56 -19.61 -21.96
CA GLU A 428 -9.03 -20.94 -21.53
C GLU A 428 -8.60 -21.30 -20.09
N ARG A 429 -8.52 -20.30 -19.21
CA ARG A 429 -8.13 -20.48 -17.81
C ARG A 429 -8.78 -19.44 -16.91
N TYR A 430 -8.65 -19.67 -15.61
CA TYR A 430 -8.92 -18.65 -14.62
C TYR A 430 -7.73 -17.69 -14.50
N GLY A 431 -8.03 -16.42 -14.26
CA GLY A 431 -7.04 -15.39 -13.98
C GLY A 431 -7.46 -14.55 -12.80
N GLU A 432 -6.50 -14.25 -11.91
CA GLU A 432 -6.71 -13.39 -10.73
C GLU A 432 -7.31 -12.05 -11.14
N ILE A 433 -8.41 -11.65 -10.52
CA ILE A 433 -9.03 -10.32 -10.67
C ILE A 433 -9.06 -9.55 -9.35
N SER A 434 -8.85 -10.24 -8.24
CA SER A 434 -8.93 -9.70 -6.89
C SER A 434 -8.04 -10.44 -5.92
N SER A 435 -7.67 -9.74 -4.85
CA SER A 435 -6.96 -10.29 -3.71
C SER A 435 -7.38 -9.55 -2.45
N ALA A 436 -7.62 -10.29 -1.37
CA ALA A 436 -7.95 -9.75 -0.06
C ALA A 436 -7.07 -10.37 1.02
N SER A 437 -6.41 -9.52 1.81
CA SER A 437 -5.45 -9.92 2.82
C SER A 437 -5.83 -9.36 4.20
N ASN A 438 -5.71 -10.22 5.20
CA ASN A 438 -5.60 -9.81 6.60
C ASN A 438 -4.12 -9.67 6.92
N CYS A 439 -3.66 -8.47 7.30
CA CYS A 439 -2.25 -8.19 7.58
C CYS A 439 -1.94 -8.10 9.08
N THR A 440 -2.93 -8.41 9.93
CA THR A 440 -2.86 -8.24 11.40
C THR A 440 -2.21 -6.91 11.76
N ASP A 441 -1.27 -6.88 12.71
CA ASP A 441 -0.55 -5.67 13.11
C ASP A 441 0.79 -5.46 12.36
N TYR A 442 1.06 -6.22 11.30
CA TYR A 442 2.34 -6.16 10.57
C TYR A 442 2.59 -4.77 9.99
N GLN A 443 1.61 -4.20 9.30
CA GLN A 443 1.72 -2.88 8.67
C GLN A 443 1.62 -1.78 9.71
N SER A 444 0.70 -1.89 10.69
CA SER A 444 0.52 -0.88 11.73
C SER A 444 1.73 -0.74 12.65
N ARG A 445 2.48 -1.83 12.92
CA ARG A 445 3.77 -1.78 13.63
C ARG A 445 4.85 -0.99 12.88
N ARG A 446 4.80 -0.99 11.56
CA ARG A 446 5.75 -0.28 10.68
C ARG A 446 5.33 1.18 10.45
N LEU A 447 4.02 1.40 10.34
CA LEU A 447 3.39 2.70 10.16
C LEU A 447 3.14 3.44 11.48
N GLY A 448 3.37 2.83 12.63
CA GLY A 448 3.19 3.45 13.94
C GLY A 448 1.72 3.65 14.35
N ILE A 449 0.77 2.93 13.75
CA ILE A 449 -0.68 3.16 13.93
C ILE A 449 -1.19 2.40 15.15
N ARG A 450 -1.70 3.12 16.13
CA ARG A 450 -2.19 2.54 17.39
C ARG A 450 -3.59 3.02 17.72
N TYR A 451 -4.24 2.36 18.66
CA TYR A 451 -5.43 2.87 19.35
C TYR A 451 -5.26 2.72 20.85
N ARG A 452 -6.04 3.49 21.62
CA ARG A 452 -6.09 3.35 23.08
C ARG A 452 -7.40 2.68 23.47
N PRO A 453 -7.37 1.45 23.99
CA PRO A 453 -8.55 0.81 24.57
C PRO A 453 -9.15 1.65 25.70
N SER A 454 -10.47 1.69 25.80
CA SER A 454 -11.23 2.36 26.84
C SER A 454 -11.14 1.64 28.18
N GLU A 455 -10.88 0.33 28.16
CA GLU A 455 -10.65 -0.48 29.36
C GLU A 455 -9.15 -0.63 29.65
N SER A 456 -8.75 -0.21 30.85
CA SER A 456 -7.43 -0.55 31.40
C SER A 456 -7.50 -1.96 31.98
N PRO A 457 -6.58 -2.89 31.63
CA PRO A 457 -6.45 -4.12 32.39
C PRO A 457 -6.04 -3.75 33.81
N SER A 458 -7.01 -3.72 34.72
CA SER A 458 -6.75 -3.52 36.14
C SER A 458 -6.01 -4.75 36.67
N THR A 459 -4.70 -4.65 36.83
CA THR A 459 -3.96 -5.19 37.98
C THR A 459 -2.51 -4.76 37.87
N THR A 460 -2.12 -3.80 38.71
CA THR A 460 -0.78 -3.26 39.01
C THR A 460 -0.50 -1.82 38.54
N SER A 461 -1.31 -0.89 39.05
CA SER A 461 -0.95 0.52 39.10
C SER A 461 0.25 0.72 40.04
N LYS A 462 1.47 0.76 39.49
CA LYS A 462 2.61 1.40 40.16
C LYS A 462 2.29 2.90 40.28
N LYS A 463 2.16 3.39 41.52
CA LYS A 463 1.91 4.81 41.86
C LYS A 463 2.79 5.74 41.01
N GLY A 464 2.17 6.61 40.20
CA GLY A 464 2.84 7.76 39.56
C GLY A 464 2.76 7.86 38.04
N LYS A 465 2.29 6.85 37.31
CA LYS A 465 1.96 6.98 35.87
C LYS A 465 0.46 7.19 35.70
N THR A 466 0.07 8.13 34.84
CA THR A 466 -1.30 8.37 34.42
C THR A 466 -2.04 7.05 34.16
N ASN A 467 -3.25 6.89 34.71
CA ASN A 467 -4.10 5.67 34.64
C ASN A 467 -4.63 5.35 33.22
N LEU A 468 -3.90 5.71 32.16
CA LEU A 468 -4.30 5.46 30.77
C LEU A 468 -3.90 4.04 30.37
N ALA A 469 -4.82 3.31 29.74
CA ALA A 469 -4.55 1.99 29.18
C ALA A 469 -3.39 2.05 28.17
N ALA A 470 -2.57 0.99 28.12
CA ALA A 470 -1.51 0.86 27.14
C ALA A 470 -2.12 0.83 25.73
N THR A 471 -1.55 1.62 24.81
CA THR A 471 -1.99 1.61 23.41
C THR A 471 -1.70 0.26 22.76
N LYS A 472 -2.61 -0.21 21.92
CA LYS A 472 -2.44 -1.42 21.09
C LYS A 472 -2.28 -1.02 19.62
N PHE A 473 -1.61 -1.83 18.83
CA PHE A 473 -1.60 -1.66 17.38
C PHE A 473 -2.96 -2.07 16.80
N VAL A 474 -3.43 -1.35 15.78
CA VAL A 474 -4.62 -1.76 15.02
C VAL A 474 -4.26 -2.91 14.09
N HIS A 475 -5.26 -3.71 13.72
CA HIS A 475 -5.11 -4.62 12.59
C HIS A 475 -5.44 -3.90 11.29
N THR A 476 -4.74 -4.25 10.21
CA THR A 476 -5.01 -3.73 8.86
C THR A 476 -5.45 -4.85 7.93
N LEU A 477 -6.41 -4.54 7.08
CA LEU A 477 -6.89 -5.42 6.01
C LEU A 477 -7.04 -4.62 4.73
N ASN A 478 -6.82 -5.28 3.61
CA ASN A 478 -6.93 -4.69 2.28
C ASN A 478 -7.59 -5.70 1.34
N ALA A 479 -8.35 -5.21 0.37
CA ALA A 479 -8.91 -6.04 -0.68
C ALA A 479 -9.08 -5.25 -1.97
N THR A 480 -8.94 -5.92 -3.10
CA THR A 480 -9.23 -5.31 -4.39
C THR A 480 -10.74 -5.29 -4.59
N ALA A 481 -11.36 -4.14 -4.81
CA ALA A 481 -12.77 -4.13 -5.20
C ALA A 481 -12.92 -4.28 -6.72
N CYS A 482 -12.00 -3.69 -7.48
CA CYS A 482 -12.01 -3.76 -8.94
C CYS A 482 -10.61 -3.45 -9.51
N ALA A 483 -9.98 -4.43 -10.19
CA ALA A 483 -8.80 -4.21 -11.02
C ALA A 483 -9.22 -4.04 -12.49
N ILE A 484 -9.30 -2.78 -12.96
CA ILE A 484 -10.04 -2.44 -14.17
C ILE A 484 -9.58 -3.20 -15.42
N PRO A 485 -8.28 -3.29 -15.77
CA PRO A 485 -7.91 -3.94 -17.02
C PRO A 485 -8.32 -5.41 -17.09
N ARG A 486 -8.18 -6.14 -15.97
CA ARG A 486 -8.58 -7.56 -15.91
C ARG A 486 -10.09 -7.71 -15.92
N MET A 487 -10.83 -6.76 -15.34
CA MET A 487 -12.28 -6.70 -15.45
C MET A 487 -12.72 -6.43 -16.90
N LEU A 488 -12.04 -5.54 -17.63
CA LEU A 488 -12.29 -5.34 -19.07
C LEU A 488 -12.07 -6.63 -19.85
N VAL A 489 -11.00 -7.39 -19.59
CA VAL A 489 -10.77 -8.71 -20.20
C VAL A 489 -11.96 -9.64 -19.94
N CYS A 490 -12.34 -9.80 -18.67
CA CYS A 490 -13.46 -10.68 -18.30
C CYS A 490 -14.78 -10.27 -18.95
N LEU A 491 -15.09 -8.97 -18.98
CA LEU A 491 -16.34 -8.47 -19.54
C LEU A 491 -16.39 -8.62 -21.07
N LEU A 492 -15.32 -8.24 -21.77
CA LEU A 492 -15.28 -8.36 -23.23
C LEU A 492 -15.41 -9.82 -23.66
N GLU A 493 -14.63 -10.73 -23.04
CA GLU A 493 -14.60 -12.12 -23.45
C GLU A 493 -15.86 -12.90 -23.06
N ASN A 494 -16.42 -12.70 -21.86
CA ASN A 494 -17.59 -13.46 -21.42
C ASN A 494 -18.92 -12.95 -22.03
N PHE A 495 -18.99 -11.66 -22.40
CA PHE A 495 -20.23 -11.04 -22.90
C PHE A 495 -20.24 -10.79 -24.41
N GLN A 496 -19.22 -11.26 -25.15
CA GLN A 496 -19.21 -11.24 -26.61
C GLN A 496 -20.39 -12.01 -27.23
N GLN A 497 -20.84 -11.59 -28.40
CA GLN A 497 -21.90 -12.20 -29.19
C GLN A 497 -21.37 -12.63 -30.56
N GLU A 498 -22.12 -13.49 -31.25
CA GLU A 498 -21.72 -14.03 -32.57
C GLU A 498 -21.53 -12.93 -33.61
N ASP A 499 -22.31 -11.84 -33.54
CA ASP A 499 -22.22 -10.68 -34.41
C ASP A 499 -21.03 -9.76 -34.11
N GLY A 500 -20.21 -10.10 -33.11
CA GLY A 500 -19.06 -9.31 -32.66
C GLY A 500 -19.39 -8.20 -31.67
N SER A 501 -20.66 -8.02 -31.30
CA SER A 501 -21.04 -7.08 -30.23
C SER A 501 -20.69 -7.64 -28.83
N VAL A 502 -20.60 -6.76 -27.84
CA VAL A 502 -20.41 -7.14 -26.42
C VAL A 502 -21.53 -6.56 -25.58
N ILE A 503 -22.24 -7.41 -24.85
CA ILE A 503 -23.31 -6.98 -23.94
C ILE A 503 -22.71 -6.32 -22.70
N ILE A 504 -23.26 -5.17 -22.30
CA ILE A 504 -22.91 -4.50 -21.05
C ILE A 504 -23.76 -5.09 -19.91
N PRO A 505 -23.12 -5.58 -18.81
CA PRO A 505 -23.84 -6.05 -17.63
C PRO A 505 -24.81 -5.00 -17.09
N HIS A 506 -26.00 -5.44 -16.69
CA HIS A 506 -27.07 -4.55 -16.23
C HIS A 506 -26.63 -3.52 -15.16
N PRO A 507 -25.83 -3.88 -14.13
CA PRO A 507 -25.38 -2.91 -13.12
C PRO A 507 -24.53 -1.75 -13.67
N LEU A 508 -23.85 -1.94 -14.81
CA LEU A 508 -22.96 -0.93 -15.40
C LEU A 508 -23.69 0.02 -16.35
N ARG A 509 -24.86 -0.37 -16.89
CA ARG A 509 -25.61 0.45 -17.86
C ARG A 509 -25.93 1.87 -17.38
N PRO A 510 -26.33 2.11 -16.11
CA PRO A 510 -26.57 3.47 -15.63
C PRO A 510 -25.33 4.37 -15.69
N PHE A 511 -24.13 3.79 -15.55
CA PHE A 511 -22.86 4.51 -15.61
C PHE A 511 -22.30 4.61 -17.03
N MET A 512 -22.84 3.82 -17.96
CA MET A 512 -22.52 3.82 -19.40
C MET A 512 -23.48 4.72 -20.22
N GLY A 513 -24.24 5.60 -19.57
CA GLY A 513 -25.23 6.45 -20.26
C GLY A 513 -26.43 5.66 -20.83
N GLY A 514 -26.72 4.48 -20.28
CA GLY A 514 -27.81 3.61 -20.73
C GLY A 514 -27.45 2.67 -21.88
N VAL A 515 -26.20 2.67 -22.36
CA VAL A 515 -25.75 1.75 -23.42
C VAL A 515 -25.85 0.29 -22.94
N GLU A 516 -26.53 -0.54 -23.73
CA GLU A 516 -26.76 -1.95 -23.39
C GLU A 516 -25.75 -2.91 -24.02
N ALA A 517 -25.10 -2.50 -25.12
CA ALA A 517 -24.11 -3.27 -25.84
C ALA A 517 -23.14 -2.37 -26.62
N ILE A 518 -21.91 -2.84 -26.83
CA ILE A 518 -20.90 -2.24 -27.71
C ILE A 518 -21.00 -2.96 -29.06
N TYR A 519 -21.28 -2.22 -30.13
CA TYR A 519 -21.47 -2.78 -31.47
C TYR A 519 -20.25 -2.54 -32.38
N PRO A 520 -19.99 -3.42 -33.36
CA PRO A 520 -19.01 -3.17 -34.41
C PRO A 520 -19.24 -1.83 -35.10
N LYS A 521 -18.17 -1.06 -35.27
CA LYS A 521 -18.25 0.25 -35.92
C LYS A 521 -18.64 0.06 -37.38
N SER A 522 -19.66 0.79 -37.84
CA SER A 522 -20.00 0.87 -39.26
C SER A 522 -18.80 1.47 -40.00
N ARG A 523 -18.21 0.70 -40.92
CA ARG A 523 -17.09 1.19 -41.76
C ARG A 523 -17.54 2.22 -42.78
#